data_AF-A0A7R9AVL3-F1
#
_entry.id   AF-A0A7R9AVL3-F1
#
_cell.length_a   1.000
_cell.length_b   1.000
_cell.length_c   1.000
_cell.angle_alpha   90.00
_cell.angle_beta   90.00
_cell.angle_gamma   90.00
#
_symmetry.space_group_name_H-M   'P 1'
#
loop_
_entity.id
_entity.type
_entity.pdbx_description
1 polymer ?
#
loop_
_entity_poly.entity_id
_entity_poly.type
_entity_poly.pdbx_seq_one_letter_code
_entity_poly.pdbx_strand_id
1 'polypeptide(L)'
;MERLTWQLYIVIIIACFTRVLLQSEENNSKLSDSKHETGGMNPAEQIFTRLFKKRRLEQLDAVKGLLAMKSYEKQYKMVTAIAEKVFTVIQGSRVLLEGSDYIPGISAVPEDEHTLDALSNILENTALFGDVLLRLPEISQQIFSKKHEWEVLYGWSLNFCSQTNLLDRQTAKLVDLVNQELNYTERQTDYVNPYRRKQLKNNKTSKDDAIPNKTGKKKKKEYKKGPRMTLGEL
;
A
#
# COMPACT_ATOMS: atom_id res chain seq x y z
N MET A 1 -28.61 -19.44 -40.23
CA MET A 1 -28.01 -19.62 -38.89
C MET A 1 -27.38 -18.34 -38.31
N GLU A 2 -27.11 -17.29 -39.10
CA GLU A 2 -26.43 -16.07 -38.62
C GLU A 2 -27.31 -15.05 -37.87
N ARG A 3 -28.64 -15.12 -37.99
CA ARG A 3 -29.54 -14.23 -37.22
C ARG A 3 -29.64 -14.61 -35.75
N LEU A 4 -29.42 -15.88 -35.41
CA LEU A 4 -29.47 -16.38 -34.03
C LEU A 4 -28.22 -16.02 -33.24
N THR A 5 -27.06 -15.94 -33.89
CA THR A 5 -25.79 -15.59 -33.25
C THR A 5 -25.74 -14.11 -32.84
N TRP A 6 -26.30 -13.21 -33.65
CA TRP A 6 -26.44 -11.79 -33.32
C TRP A 6 -27.39 -11.53 -32.14
N GLN A 7 -28.50 -12.27 -32.09
CA GLN A 7 -29.46 -12.17 -30.97
C GLN A 7 -28.83 -12.60 -29.65
N LEU A 8 -28.07 -13.70 -29.65
CA LEU A 8 -27.33 -14.16 -28.48
C LEU A 8 -26.26 -13.15 -28.02
N TYR A 9 -25.56 -12.52 -28.94
CA TYR A 9 -24.52 -11.52 -28.62
C TYR A 9 -25.12 -10.27 -27.96
N ILE A 10 -26.27 -9.79 -28.46
CA ILE A 10 -26.98 -8.63 -27.88
C ILE A 10 -27.47 -8.94 -26.47
N VAL A 11 -28.02 -10.13 -26.23
CA VAL A 11 -28.48 -10.54 -24.89
C VAL A 11 -27.33 -10.62 -23.89
N ILE A 12 -26.16 -11.11 -24.31
CA ILE A 12 -24.94 -11.14 -23.48
C ILE A 12 -24.48 -9.72 -23.14
N ILE A 13 -24.46 -8.81 -24.10
CA ILE A 13 -24.05 -7.40 -23.86
C ILE A 13 -25.01 -6.73 -22.87
N ILE A 14 -26.33 -6.89 -23.05
CA ILE A 14 -27.33 -6.32 -22.15
C ILE A 14 -27.20 -6.92 -20.74
N ALA A 15 -26.99 -8.23 -20.61
CA ALA A 15 -26.77 -8.88 -19.32
C ALA A 15 -25.46 -8.43 -18.63
N CYS A 16 -24.41 -8.14 -19.41
CA CYS A 16 -23.18 -7.55 -18.89
C CYS A 16 -23.40 -6.10 -18.44
N PHE A 17 -24.13 -5.29 -19.22
CA PHE A 17 -24.40 -3.90 -18.89
C PHE A 17 -25.27 -3.75 -17.63
N THR A 18 -26.29 -4.60 -17.48
CA THR A 18 -27.13 -4.60 -16.28
C THR A 18 -26.36 -5.06 -15.03
N ARG A 19 -25.45 -6.04 -15.14
CA ARG A 19 -24.57 -6.43 -14.02
C ARG A 19 -23.60 -5.32 -13.63
N VAL A 20 -23.03 -4.60 -14.59
CA VAL A 20 -22.13 -3.45 -14.30
C VAL A 20 -22.88 -2.31 -13.61
N LEU A 21 -24.10 -2.00 -14.05
CA LEU A 21 -24.93 -0.98 -13.40
C LEU A 21 -25.37 -1.38 -11.99
N LEU A 22 -25.74 -2.65 -11.77
CA LEU A 22 -26.08 -3.14 -10.43
C LEU A 22 -24.87 -3.08 -9.47
N GLN A 23 -23.67 -3.38 -9.97
CA GLN A 23 -22.44 -3.29 -9.19
C GLN A 23 -22.09 -1.84 -8.83
N SER A 24 -22.45 -0.87 -9.67
CA SER A 24 -22.33 0.56 -9.38
C SER A 24 -23.24 0.99 -8.22
N GLU A 25 -24.47 0.47 -8.15
CA GLU A 25 -25.42 0.80 -7.07
C GLU A 25 -25.02 0.15 -5.73
N GLU A 26 -24.54 -1.10 -5.74
CA GLU A 26 -24.10 -1.78 -4.52
C GLU A 26 -22.81 -1.17 -3.92
N ASN A 27 -21.94 -0.61 -4.76
CA ASN A 27 -20.77 0.16 -4.30
C ASN A 27 -21.17 1.51 -3.69
N ASN A 28 -22.27 2.11 -4.14
CA ASN A 28 -22.78 3.36 -3.60
C ASN A 28 -23.51 3.16 -2.27
N SER A 29 -24.18 2.01 -2.07
CA SER A 29 -24.83 1.67 -0.80
C SER A 29 -23.81 1.32 0.30
N LYS A 30 -22.71 0.64 -0.01
CA LYS A 30 -21.61 0.35 0.95
C LYS A 30 -20.84 1.61 1.39
N LEU A 31 -20.95 2.72 0.68
CA LEU A 31 -20.41 4.02 1.09
C LEU A 31 -21.28 4.72 2.16
N SER A 32 -22.54 4.31 2.32
CA SER A 32 -23.50 4.95 3.23
C SER A 32 -23.45 4.46 4.68
N ASP A 33 -22.69 3.40 4.98
CA ASP A 33 -22.72 2.72 6.29
C ASP A 33 -21.63 3.17 7.28
N SER A 34 -20.97 4.31 7.01
CA SER A 34 -20.12 5.01 7.99
C SER A 34 -20.77 6.31 8.46
N LYS A 35 -21.99 6.25 8.97
CA LYS A 35 -22.59 7.36 9.73
C LYS A 35 -22.12 7.32 11.17
N HIS A 36 -20.87 7.71 11.39
CA HIS A 36 -20.41 8.28 12.65
C HIS A 36 -19.22 9.18 12.29
N GLU A 37 -19.25 10.45 12.74
CA GLU A 37 -18.26 11.54 12.52
C GLU A 37 -18.53 12.57 11.40
N THR A 38 -19.78 12.97 11.13
CA THR A 38 -20.08 14.14 10.26
C THR A 38 -21.00 15.17 10.92
N GLY A 39 -20.88 15.35 12.24
CA GLY A 39 -21.75 16.27 13.01
C GLY A 39 -21.40 17.75 12.90
N GLY A 40 -20.30 18.14 12.24
CA GLY A 40 -19.86 19.54 12.17
C GLY A 40 -18.87 19.89 11.06
N MET A 41 -18.72 19.01 10.05
CA MET A 41 -17.77 19.20 8.95
C MET A 41 -18.37 20.07 7.84
N ASN A 42 -17.65 21.07 7.37
CA ASN A 42 -18.09 21.97 6.29
C ASN A 42 -18.35 21.16 5.00
N PRO A 43 -19.38 21.47 4.19
CA PRO A 43 -19.58 20.85 2.87
C PRO A 43 -18.32 20.72 2.01
N ALA A 44 -17.44 21.73 1.99
CA ALA A 44 -16.18 21.68 1.23
C ALA A 44 -15.23 20.58 1.74
N GLU A 45 -15.08 20.47 3.05
CA GLU A 45 -14.28 19.42 3.72
C GLU A 45 -14.85 18.04 3.41
N GLN A 46 -16.17 17.87 3.44
CA GLN A 46 -16.80 16.59 3.12
C GLN A 46 -16.52 16.16 1.67
N ILE A 47 -16.56 17.10 0.73
CA ILE A 47 -16.23 16.84 -0.68
C ILE A 47 -14.76 16.46 -0.80
N PHE A 48 -13.86 17.25 -0.18
CA PHE A 48 -12.43 16.99 -0.18
C PHE A 48 -12.11 15.59 0.36
N THR A 49 -12.60 15.25 1.56
CA THR A 49 -12.35 13.94 2.18
C THR A 49 -12.90 12.78 1.33
N ARG A 50 -14.04 12.97 0.64
CA ARG A 50 -14.57 11.94 -0.28
C ARG A 50 -13.65 11.73 -1.50
N LEU A 51 -13.20 12.81 -2.13
CA LEU A 51 -12.29 12.74 -3.28
C LEU A 51 -10.94 12.15 -2.86
N PHE A 52 -10.41 12.59 -1.73
CA PHE A 52 -9.19 12.06 -1.12
C PHE A 52 -9.30 10.55 -0.91
N LYS A 53 -10.37 10.06 -0.26
CA LYS A 53 -10.59 8.61 -0.06
C LYS A 53 -10.59 7.83 -1.37
N LYS A 54 -11.27 8.32 -2.41
CA LYS A 54 -11.29 7.67 -3.73
C LYS A 54 -9.87 7.57 -4.29
N ARG A 55 -9.12 8.66 -4.22
CA ARG A 55 -7.74 8.72 -4.71
C ARG A 55 -6.81 7.77 -3.96
N ARG A 56 -6.99 7.64 -2.64
CA ARG A 56 -6.25 6.69 -1.80
C ARG A 56 -6.51 5.23 -2.18
N LEU A 57 -7.72 4.88 -2.60
CA LEU A 57 -8.02 3.52 -3.10
C LEU A 57 -7.25 3.20 -4.38
N GLU A 58 -7.23 4.12 -5.35
CA GLU A 58 -6.49 3.96 -6.60
C GLU A 58 -4.98 3.79 -6.34
N GLN A 59 -4.42 4.62 -5.47
CA GLN A 59 -3.02 4.54 -5.05
C GLN A 59 -2.69 3.19 -4.38
N LEU A 60 -3.57 2.73 -3.48
CA LEU A 60 -3.40 1.43 -2.81
C LEU A 60 -3.41 0.27 -3.80
N ASP A 61 -4.25 0.32 -4.83
CA ASP A 61 -4.28 -0.70 -5.88
C ASP A 61 -2.99 -0.69 -6.73
N ALA A 62 -2.46 0.48 -7.04
CA ALA A 62 -1.15 0.61 -7.68
C ALA A 62 -0.02 0.01 -6.82
N VAL A 63 -0.04 0.25 -5.51
CA VAL A 63 0.93 -0.34 -4.56
C VAL A 63 0.79 -1.86 -4.47
N LYS A 64 -0.43 -2.41 -4.52
CA LYS A 64 -0.62 -3.88 -4.61
C LYS A 64 -0.01 -4.44 -5.89
N GLY A 65 -0.15 -3.74 -7.02
CA GLY A 65 0.50 -4.11 -8.27
C GLY A 65 2.03 -4.14 -8.15
N LEU A 66 2.62 -3.16 -7.48
CA LEU A 66 4.05 -3.13 -7.16
C LEU A 66 4.48 -4.33 -6.31
N LEU A 67 3.70 -4.69 -5.28
CA LEU A 67 3.96 -5.85 -4.43
C LEU A 67 3.86 -7.19 -5.18
N ALA A 68 3.00 -7.28 -6.18
CA ALA A 68 2.83 -8.50 -6.97
C ALA A 68 4.00 -8.79 -7.92
N MET A 69 4.88 -7.81 -8.16
CA MET A 69 6.08 -8.00 -8.97
C MET A 69 7.05 -8.95 -8.27
N LYS A 70 7.51 -10.00 -8.96
CA LYS A 70 8.45 -10.99 -8.36
C LYS A 70 9.92 -10.56 -8.38
N SER A 71 10.27 -9.58 -9.22
CA SER A 71 11.65 -9.15 -9.42
C SER A 71 12.00 -8.02 -8.47
N TYR A 72 12.94 -8.27 -7.56
CA TYR A 72 13.47 -7.27 -6.63
C TYR A 72 14.03 -6.04 -7.36
N GLU A 73 14.79 -6.24 -8.44
CA GLU A 73 15.40 -5.15 -9.20
C GLU A 73 14.33 -4.21 -9.81
N LYS A 74 13.26 -4.78 -10.37
CA LYS A 74 12.15 -3.98 -10.92
C LYS A 74 11.40 -3.24 -9.81
N GLN A 75 11.13 -3.91 -8.69
CA GLN A 75 10.51 -3.27 -7.53
C GLN A 75 11.37 -2.11 -7.02
N TYR A 76 12.69 -2.33 -6.89
CA TYR A 76 13.64 -1.31 -6.45
C TYR A 76 13.62 -0.07 -7.36
N LYS A 77 13.71 -0.28 -8.68
CA LYS A 77 13.65 0.80 -9.68
C LYS A 77 12.33 1.57 -9.61
N MET A 78 11.20 0.86 -9.52
CA MET A 78 9.88 1.47 -9.42
C MET A 78 9.70 2.26 -8.11
N VAL A 79 10.11 1.71 -6.96
CA VAL A 79 10.06 2.41 -5.68
C VAL A 79 10.95 3.66 -5.71
N THR A 80 12.13 3.57 -6.33
CA THR A 80 13.03 4.72 -6.48
C THR A 80 12.34 5.84 -7.28
N ALA A 81 11.76 5.52 -8.43
CA ALA A 81 11.04 6.49 -9.25
C ALA A 81 9.82 7.10 -8.54
N ILE A 82 9.07 6.28 -7.79
CA ILE A 82 7.95 6.75 -6.96
C ILE A 82 8.47 7.73 -5.91
N ALA A 83 9.52 7.37 -5.16
CA ALA A 83 10.09 8.22 -4.11
C ALA A 83 10.56 9.56 -4.68
N GLU A 84 11.33 9.55 -5.77
CA GLU A 84 11.82 10.77 -6.42
C GLU A 84 10.67 11.69 -6.82
N LYS A 85 9.62 11.14 -7.45
CA LYS A 85 8.47 11.93 -7.87
C LYS A 85 7.68 12.46 -6.69
N VAL A 86 7.42 11.63 -5.68
CA VAL A 86 6.71 12.00 -4.45
C VAL A 86 7.42 13.16 -3.75
N PHE A 87 8.72 13.03 -3.48
CA PHE A 87 9.46 14.06 -2.76
C PHE A 87 9.56 15.36 -3.54
N THR A 88 9.72 15.29 -4.87
CA THR A 88 9.68 16.47 -5.74
C THR A 88 8.33 17.20 -5.62
N VAL A 89 7.21 16.46 -5.64
CA VAL A 89 5.87 17.04 -5.55
C VAL A 89 5.59 17.61 -4.15
N ILE A 90 5.98 16.90 -3.08
CA ILE A 90 5.84 17.41 -1.70
C ILE A 90 6.63 18.71 -1.53
N GLN A 91 7.88 18.76 -2.01
CA GLN A 91 8.71 19.95 -1.89
C GLN A 91 8.11 21.15 -2.62
N GLY A 92 7.68 20.98 -3.88
CA GLY A 92 7.05 22.05 -4.64
C GLY A 92 5.74 22.53 -4.01
N SER A 93 4.91 21.60 -3.55
CA SER A 93 3.63 21.92 -2.91
C SER A 93 3.81 22.61 -1.56
N ARG A 94 4.84 22.23 -0.79
CA ARG A 94 5.19 22.88 0.47
C ARG A 94 5.50 24.36 0.28
N VAL A 95 6.29 24.71 -0.74
CA VAL A 95 6.65 26.11 -1.02
C VAL A 95 5.40 26.95 -1.33
N LEU A 96 4.46 26.40 -2.10
CA LEU A 96 3.19 27.08 -2.39
C LEU A 96 2.34 27.24 -1.14
N LEU A 97 2.27 26.21 -0.30
CA LEU A 97 1.45 26.22 0.91
C LEU A 97 2.03 27.16 1.99
N GLU A 98 3.35 27.18 2.19
CA GLU A 98 4.03 28.10 3.12
C GLU A 98 3.94 29.57 2.65
N GLY A 99 3.74 29.79 1.35
CA GLY A 99 3.44 31.11 0.80
C GLY A 99 1.96 31.54 0.91
N SER A 100 1.10 30.66 1.40
CA SER A 100 -0.34 30.91 1.59
C SER A 100 -0.68 31.18 3.06
N ASP A 101 -1.89 31.66 3.33
CA ASP A 101 -2.41 31.85 4.70
C ASP A 101 -2.99 30.56 5.31
N TYR A 102 -2.77 29.39 4.69
CA TYR A 102 -3.33 28.13 5.18
C TYR A 102 -2.55 27.60 6.39
N ILE A 103 -3.27 27.47 7.52
CA ILE A 103 -2.75 26.87 8.75
C ILE A 103 -3.43 25.53 9.01
N PRO A 104 -2.69 24.40 9.06
CA PRO A 104 -3.27 23.08 9.27
C PRO A 104 -4.00 23.00 10.61
N GLY A 105 -5.21 22.41 10.60
CA GLY A 105 -6.03 22.20 11.80
C GLY A 105 -6.82 23.42 12.29
N ILE A 106 -6.50 24.62 11.80
CA ILE A 106 -7.18 25.88 12.17
C ILE A 106 -7.94 26.46 10.98
N SER A 107 -7.31 26.51 9.82
CA SER A 107 -7.91 27.08 8.60
C SER A 107 -8.92 26.11 7.99
N ALA A 108 -9.99 26.66 7.42
CA ALA A 108 -10.88 25.90 6.56
C ALA A 108 -10.15 25.44 5.29
N VAL A 109 -10.76 24.50 4.56
CA VAL A 109 -10.24 24.08 3.25
C VAL A 109 -10.11 25.29 2.33
N PRO A 110 -8.94 25.50 1.67
CA PRO A 110 -8.74 26.63 0.78
C PRO A 110 -9.75 26.64 -0.38
N GLU A 111 -10.25 27.82 -0.72
CA GLU A 111 -11.06 28.03 -1.94
C GLU A 111 -10.17 28.24 -3.18
N ASP A 112 -8.96 28.76 -2.97
CA ASP A 112 -7.96 28.92 -4.03
C ASP A 112 -7.49 27.56 -4.54
N GLU A 113 -7.62 27.35 -5.86
CA GLU A 113 -7.32 26.08 -6.53
C GLU A 113 -5.85 25.69 -6.35
N HIS A 114 -4.91 26.64 -6.44
CA HIS A 114 -3.48 26.35 -6.30
C HIS A 114 -3.11 25.88 -4.90
N THR A 115 -3.66 26.53 -3.88
CA THR A 115 -3.46 26.17 -2.48
C THR A 115 -4.13 24.83 -2.14
N LEU A 116 -5.35 24.61 -2.66
CA LEU A 116 -6.07 23.35 -2.50
C LEU A 116 -5.33 22.17 -3.15
N ASP A 117 -4.80 22.37 -4.36
CA ASP A 117 -4.00 21.37 -5.06
C ASP A 117 -2.70 21.08 -4.31
N ALA A 118 -2.02 22.11 -3.81
CA ALA A 118 -0.81 21.94 -2.99
C ALA A 118 -1.12 21.12 -1.71
N LEU A 119 -2.21 21.43 -1.03
CA LEU A 119 -2.69 20.69 0.13
C LEU A 119 -2.98 19.22 -0.22
N SER A 120 -3.75 18.96 -1.28
CA SER A 120 -4.07 17.60 -1.72
C SER A 120 -2.80 16.83 -2.08
N ASN A 121 -1.88 17.46 -2.80
CA ASN A 121 -0.60 16.86 -3.17
C ASN A 121 0.23 16.47 -1.94
N ILE A 122 0.32 17.31 -0.91
CA ILE A 122 1.06 16.98 0.31
C ILE A 122 0.43 15.75 1.00
N LEU A 123 -0.89 15.78 1.23
CA LEU A 123 -1.59 14.70 1.95
C LEU A 123 -1.51 13.38 1.18
N GLU A 124 -1.80 13.42 -0.12
CA GLU A 124 -1.83 12.23 -0.97
C GLU A 124 -0.44 11.60 -1.14
N ASN A 125 0.58 12.41 -1.45
CA ASN A 125 1.92 11.88 -1.69
C ASN A 125 2.57 11.39 -0.39
N THR A 126 2.31 12.06 0.75
CA THR A 126 2.78 11.59 2.06
C THR A 126 2.20 10.23 2.39
N ALA A 127 0.89 10.04 2.18
CA ALA A 127 0.21 8.78 2.42
C ALA A 127 0.63 7.67 1.42
N LEU A 128 0.81 8.01 0.14
CA LEU A 128 1.30 7.07 -0.88
C LEU A 128 2.68 6.50 -0.51
N PHE A 129 3.63 7.37 -0.17
CA PHE A 129 4.96 6.90 0.22
C PHE A 129 4.91 6.13 1.54
N GLY A 130 4.03 6.51 2.47
CA GLY A 130 3.80 5.77 3.71
C GLY A 130 3.35 4.32 3.48
N ASP A 131 2.44 4.10 2.52
CA ASP A 131 2.05 2.75 2.11
C ASP A 131 3.21 1.94 1.56
N VAL A 132 4.00 2.54 0.66
CA VAL A 132 5.18 1.90 0.08
C VAL A 132 6.20 1.57 1.17
N LEU A 133 6.41 2.49 2.11
CA LEU A 133 7.37 2.36 3.18
C LEU A 133 7.02 1.22 4.13
N LEU A 134 5.78 1.17 4.62
CA LEU A 134 5.37 0.12 5.54
C LEU A 134 5.32 -1.26 4.87
N ARG A 135 4.98 -1.34 3.58
CA ARG A 135 4.82 -2.61 2.86
C ARG A 135 6.12 -3.12 2.24
N LEU A 136 7.06 -2.25 1.89
CA LEU A 136 8.38 -2.59 1.36
C LEU A 136 9.48 -1.90 2.17
N PRO A 137 9.59 -2.18 3.49
CA PRO A 137 10.47 -1.42 4.36
C PRO A 137 11.95 -1.56 3.98
N GLU A 138 12.39 -2.74 3.56
CA GLU A 138 13.80 -2.97 3.15
C GLU A 138 14.22 -2.08 1.97
N ILE A 139 13.39 -2.03 0.92
CA ILE A 139 13.68 -1.25 -0.29
C ILE A 139 13.53 0.25 0.00
N SER A 140 12.41 0.63 0.60
CA SER A 140 12.07 2.03 0.85
C SER A 140 13.04 2.69 1.82
N GLN A 141 13.40 2.05 2.93
CA GLN A 141 14.38 2.58 3.88
C GLN A 141 15.76 2.72 3.22
N GLN A 142 16.19 1.74 2.43
CA GLN A 142 17.48 1.84 1.71
C GLN A 142 17.52 3.03 0.74
N ILE A 143 16.40 3.34 0.07
CA ILE A 143 16.31 4.48 -0.84
C ILE A 143 16.24 5.80 -0.05
N PHE A 144 15.40 5.82 0.97
CA PHE A 144 15.13 6.98 1.81
C PHE A 144 16.37 7.45 2.59
N SER A 145 17.10 6.53 3.23
CA SER A 145 18.29 6.84 4.03
C SER A 145 19.48 7.37 3.22
N LYS A 146 19.44 7.34 1.88
CA LYS A 146 20.48 7.93 1.03
C LYS A 146 20.40 9.45 0.95
N LYS A 147 19.25 10.05 1.25
CA LYS A 147 19.00 11.48 1.06
C LYS A 147 18.41 12.07 2.34
N HIS A 148 19.26 12.68 3.15
CA HIS A 148 18.83 13.32 4.41
C HIS A 148 17.78 14.42 4.19
N GLU A 149 17.82 15.13 3.05
CA GLU A 149 16.79 16.10 2.67
C GLU A 149 15.38 15.50 2.64
N TRP A 150 15.26 14.25 2.18
CA TRP A 150 13.97 13.55 2.16
C TRP A 150 13.50 13.17 3.55
N GLU A 151 14.43 12.86 4.45
CA GLU A 151 14.11 12.59 5.86
C GLU A 151 13.51 13.81 6.53
N VAL A 152 14.14 14.97 6.40
CA VAL A 152 13.64 16.23 6.95
C VAL A 152 12.28 16.61 6.33
N LEU A 153 12.16 16.50 5.01
CA LEU A 153 10.94 16.84 4.30
C LEU A 153 9.78 15.91 4.67
N TYR A 154 10.04 14.61 4.83
CA TYR A 154 9.02 13.64 5.19
C TYR A 154 8.57 13.77 6.64
N GLY A 155 9.51 13.99 7.57
CA GLY A 155 9.17 14.29 8.96
C GLY A 155 8.26 15.52 9.07
N TRP A 156 8.58 16.57 8.31
CA TRP A 156 7.70 17.75 8.20
C TRP A 156 6.32 17.38 7.63
N SER A 157 6.26 16.61 6.53
CA SER A 157 4.99 16.31 5.86
C SER A 157 4.09 15.39 6.68
N LEU A 158 4.67 14.45 7.45
CA LEU A 158 3.94 13.61 8.40
C LEU A 158 3.36 14.43 9.54
N ASN A 159 4.17 15.33 10.14
CA ASN A 159 3.68 16.22 11.19
C ASN A 159 2.57 17.14 10.67
N PHE A 160 2.74 17.70 9.47
CA PHE A 160 1.71 18.49 8.80
C PHE A 160 0.42 17.68 8.64
N CYS A 161 0.50 16.45 8.10
CA CYS A 161 -0.62 15.54 7.94
C CYS A 161 -1.37 15.29 9.27
N SER A 162 -0.63 15.02 10.35
CA SER A 162 -1.20 14.77 11.69
C SER A 162 -1.92 15.98 12.30
N GLN A 163 -1.58 17.21 11.87
CA GLN A 163 -2.26 18.43 12.31
C GLN A 163 -3.54 18.71 11.50
N THR A 164 -3.72 18.07 10.34
CA THR A 164 -4.93 18.25 9.52
C THR A 164 -6.08 17.38 10.01
N ASN A 165 -7.30 17.92 9.98
CA ASN A 165 -8.53 17.16 10.25
C ASN A 165 -9.16 16.57 8.97
N LEU A 166 -8.42 16.55 7.86
CA LEU A 166 -8.91 16.18 6.53
C LEU A 166 -8.66 14.70 6.18
N LEU A 167 -7.77 14.06 6.93
CA LEU A 167 -7.43 12.65 6.74
C LEU A 167 -8.56 11.75 7.24
N ASP A 168 -8.83 10.69 6.48
CA ASP A 168 -9.69 9.63 6.97
C ASP A 168 -8.97 8.81 8.06
N ARG A 169 -9.76 8.15 8.91
CA ARG A 169 -9.24 7.34 10.02
C ARG A 169 -8.20 6.30 9.60
N GLN A 170 -8.31 5.71 8.41
CA GLN A 170 -7.34 4.70 7.96
C GLN A 170 -6.01 5.36 7.58
N THR A 171 -6.05 6.51 6.90
CA THR A 171 -4.84 7.26 6.55
C THR A 171 -4.20 7.93 7.77
N ALA A 172 -4.97 8.44 8.73
CA ALA A 172 -4.41 8.94 10.00
C ALA A 172 -3.64 7.83 10.73
N LYS A 173 -4.23 6.64 10.85
CA LYS A 173 -3.55 5.46 11.40
C LYS A 173 -2.31 5.06 10.59
N LEU A 174 -2.34 5.19 9.27
CA LEU A 174 -1.17 4.93 8.42
C LEU A 174 -0.02 5.88 8.78
N VAL A 175 -0.30 7.19 8.90
CA VAL A 175 0.68 8.21 9.29
C VAL A 175 1.29 7.88 10.65
N ASP A 176 0.48 7.48 11.63
CA ASP A 176 0.97 7.07 12.96
C ASP A 176 1.91 5.86 12.90
N LEU A 177 1.58 4.85 12.09
CA LEU A 177 2.44 3.69 11.89
C LEU A 177 3.77 4.06 11.22
N VAL A 178 3.73 4.98 10.25
CA VAL A 178 4.95 5.47 9.58
C VAL A 178 5.83 6.24 10.57
N ASN A 179 5.24 7.12 11.38
CA ASN A 179 5.97 7.85 12.43
C ASN A 179 6.68 6.89 13.39
N GLN A 180 6.04 5.77 13.76
CA GLN A 180 6.64 4.74 14.59
C GLN A 180 7.72 3.91 13.87
N GLU A 181 7.55 3.62 12.57
CA GLU A 181 8.55 2.87 11.78
C GLU A 181 9.84 3.69 11.56
N LEU A 182 9.71 5.00 11.40
CA LEU A 182 10.83 5.93 11.22
C LEU A 182 11.39 6.50 12.53
N ASN A 183 10.71 6.29 13.66
CA ASN A 183 11.06 6.84 14.98
C ASN A 183 11.03 8.38 15.03
N TYR A 184 10.09 9.01 14.32
CA TYR A 184 9.84 10.46 14.49
C TYR A 184 9.04 10.77 15.75
N THR A 185 8.23 9.82 16.20
CA THR A 185 7.55 9.86 17.50
C THR A 185 8.10 8.77 18.41
N GLU A 186 7.79 8.86 19.71
CA GLU A 186 8.12 7.82 20.67
C GLU A 186 7.56 6.47 20.20
N ARG A 187 8.48 5.56 19.89
CA ARG A 187 8.14 4.23 19.40
C ARG A 187 7.63 3.39 20.57
N GLN A 188 6.46 2.78 20.39
CA GLN A 188 5.93 1.84 21.37
C GLN A 188 6.87 0.62 21.50
N THR A 189 7.11 0.16 22.73
CA THR A 189 8.06 -0.93 23.01
C THR A 189 7.68 -2.24 22.31
N ASP A 190 6.40 -2.45 22.05
CA ASP A 190 5.82 -3.60 21.36
C ASP A 190 5.51 -3.34 19.87
N TYR A 191 5.94 -2.19 19.32
CA TYR A 191 5.67 -1.84 17.94
C TYR A 191 6.32 -2.82 16.96
N VAL A 192 5.46 -3.47 16.18
CA VAL A 192 5.84 -4.29 15.03
C VAL A 192 5.03 -3.89 13.83
N ASN A 193 5.71 -3.48 12.76
CA ASN A 193 5.08 -3.15 11.49
C ASN A 193 4.10 -4.27 11.05
N PRO A 194 2.78 -3.95 10.94
CA PRO A 194 1.76 -4.97 10.69
C PRO A 194 1.88 -5.60 9.29
N TYR A 195 2.50 -4.90 8.33
CA TYR A 195 2.66 -5.38 6.96
C TYR A 195 3.82 -6.38 6.83
N ARG A 196 4.89 -6.24 7.62
CA ARG A 196 5.95 -7.27 7.74
C ARG A 196 5.35 -8.61 8.20
N ARG A 197 4.47 -8.58 9.21
CA ARG A 197 3.79 -9.79 9.73
C ARG A 197 2.90 -10.46 8.68
N LYS A 198 2.15 -9.67 7.89
CA LYS A 198 1.28 -10.21 6.83
C LYS A 198 2.09 -10.90 5.72
N GLN A 199 3.20 -10.32 5.29
CA GLN A 199 4.09 -10.96 4.31
C GLN A 199 4.67 -12.28 4.82
N LEU A 200 5.12 -12.33 6.07
CA LEU A 200 5.62 -13.56 6.68
C LEU A 200 4.55 -14.65 6.78
N LYS A 201 3.29 -14.28 7.08
CA LYS A 201 2.17 -15.22 7.11
C LYS A 201 1.81 -15.74 5.71
N ASN A 202 1.68 -14.84 4.74
CA ASN A 202 1.35 -15.20 3.35
C ASN A 202 2.44 -16.09 2.72
N ASN A 203 3.71 -15.79 2.97
CA ASN A 203 4.83 -16.59 2.48
C ASN A 203 4.91 -17.98 3.14
N LYS A 204 4.40 -18.14 4.38
CA LYS A 204 4.31 -19.44 5.06
C LYS A 204 3.16 -20.27 4.49
N THR A 205 1.96 -19.70 4.34
CA THR A 205 0.82 -20.40 3.74
C THR A 205 1.09 -20.82 2.29
N SER A 206 1.79 -20.00 1.49
CA SER A 206 2.18 -20.37 0.12
C SER A 206 3.30 -21.42 0.03
N LYS A 207 4.04 -21.68 1.12
CA LYS A 207 5.06 -22.75 1.17
C LYS A 207 4.49 -24.09 1.63
N ASP A 208 3.42 -24.07 2.42
CA ASP A 208 2.77 -25.30 2.90
C ASP A 208 1.89 -25.96 1.82
N ASP A 209 1.41 -25.21 0.83
CA ASP A 209 0.71 -25.75 -0.36
C ASP A 209 1.64 -26.33 -1.44
N ALA A 210 2.96 -26.30 -1.22
CA ALA A 210 3.97 -26.78 -2.16
C ALA A 210 4.81 -27.95 -1.62
N ILE A 211 4.26 -28.78 -0.74
CA ILE A 211 4.83 -30.09 -0.41
C ILE A 211 4.06 -31.16 -1.21
N PRO A 212 4.53 -31.57 -2.41
CA PRO A 212 4.14 -32.88 -2.89
C PRO A 212 4.71 -33.90 -1.90
N ASN A 213 3.83 -34.61 -1.22
CA ASN A 213 4.15 -35.81 -0.45
C ASN A 213 4.87 -36.82 -1.35
N LYS A 214 6.18 -36.69 -1.51
CA LYS A 214 7.06 -37.76 -1.99
C LYS A 214 7.68 -38.40 -0.77
N THR A 215 6.92 -39.30 -0.16
CA THR A 215 7.43 -40.38 0.69
C THR A 215 8.24 -41.36 -0.17
N GLY A 216 9.35 -40.89 -0.72
CA GLY A 216 10.36 -41.74 -1.33
C GLY A 216 11.23 -42.34 -0.23
N LYS A 217 10.91 -43.55 0.20
CA LYS A 217 11.81 -44.40 1.02
C LYS A 217 13.21 -44.38 0.39
N LYS A 218 14.17 -43.71 1.04
CA LYS A 218 15.60 -43.86 0.71
C LYS A 218 16.00 -45.31 1.04
N LYS A 219 15.99 -46.20 0.05
CA LYS A 219 16.66 -47.51 0.15
C LYS A 219 18.14 -47.23 0.37
N LYS A 220 18.67 -47.57 1.55
CA LYS A 220 20.11 -47.63 1.80
C LYS A 220 20.73 -48.56 0.76
N LYS A 221 21.71 -48.08 0.00
CA LYS A 221 22.52 -48.95 -0.87
C LYS A 221 23.37 -49.84 0.05
N GLU A 222 23.04 -51.12 0.08
CA GLU A 222 23.82 -52.16 0.75
C GLU A 222 25.07 -52.43 -0.10
N TYR A 223 26.23 -52.01 0.40
CA TYR A 223 27.50 -52.36 -0.23
C TYR A 223 27.78 -53.85 0.04
N LYS A 224 27.89 -54.66 -1.02
CA LYS A 224 28.33 -56.05 -0.89
C LYS A 224 29.78 -56.05 -0.39
N LYS A 225 29.99 -56.47 0.86
CA LYS A 225 31.32 -56.75 1.42
C LYS A 225 31.92 -57.93 0.64
N GLY A 226 33.11 -57.72 0.08
CA GLY A 226 33.87 -58.77 -0.59
C GLY A 226 34.36 -59.86 0.38
N PRO A 227 34.90 -60.97 -0.15
CA PRO A 227 35.31 -62.12 0.66
C PRO A 227 36.39 -61.71 1.66
N ARG A 228 36.15 -61.99 2.95
CA ARG A 228 37.17 -61.85 3.99
C ARG A 228 37.89 -63.19 4.12
N MET A 229 39.20 -63.17 3.90
CA MET A 229 40.09 -64.28 4.20
C MET A 229 40.03 -64.56 5.71
N THR A 230 39.54 -65.73 6.09
CA THR A 230 39.73 -66.28 7.43
C THR A 230 41.17 -66.77 7.51
N LEU A 231 42.00 -66.07 8.27
CA LEU A 231 43.35 -66.53 8.60
C LEU A 231 43.20 -67.62 9.67
N GLY A 232 43.60 -68.84 9.29
CA GLY A 232 43.56 -70.03 10.12
C GLY A 232 44.54 -69.98 11.29
N GLU A 233 44.20 -70.80 12.28
CA GLU A 233 44.88 -71.04 13.55
C GLU A 233 46.32 -71.55 13.37
N LEU A 234 47.21 -71.10 14.26
CA LEU A 234 48.39 -71.82 14.75
C LEU A 234 48.50 -71.58 16.25
#